data_AF-A0A3C0ZYE7-F1
#
_entry.id   AF-A0A3C0ZYE7-F1
#
_cell.length_a   1.000
_cell.length_b   1.000
_cell.length_c   1.000
_cell.angle_alpha   90.00
_cell.angle_beta   90.00
_cell.angle_gamma   90.00
#
_symmetry.space_group_name_H-M   'P 1'
#
loop_
_entity.id
_entity.type
_entity.pdbx_description
1 polymer ?
#
loop_
_entity_poly.entity_id
_entity_poly.type
_entity_poly.pdbx_seq_one_letter_code
_entity_poly.pdbx_strand_id
1 'polypeptide(L)'
;MSRAESTIVGLVIGIICPVSLFVLWWWVAAALSIYRVFSISESGIATAAFTGLGLGIVLDILGLKNWITRFYSLDVKLTVLAYLFWSAMAVAFFMGLPFGNIALGTLAGLYVGRKQHHAGASGDLFARSARNISIFTALVTGAEALPIGILALGERIIVAGLRAIVGLDKFVTTDLMGVGLVGVGCLVLMAVQFWCTRTAAALAFRLGKNVA
;
A
#
# COMPACT_ATOMS: atom_id res chain seq x y z
N MET A 1 5.09 3.20 -24.29
CA MET A 1 4.86 4.17 -23.20
C MET A 1 5.00 5.56 -23.77
N SER A 2 4.11 6.50 -23.47
CA SER A 2 4.26 7.88 -23.95
C SER A 2 5.41 8.59 -23.21
N ARG A 3 5.90 9.73 -23.74
CA ARG A 3 6.94 10.53 -23.06
C ARG A 3 6.47 11.02 -21.69
N ALA A 4 5.23 11.52 -21.60
CA ALA A 4 4.65 11.99 -20.35
C ALA A 4 4.55 10.87 -19.29
N GLU A 5 4.12 9.68 -19.69
CA GLU A 5 4.08 8.51 -18.80
C GLU A 5 5.47 8.11 -18.32
N SER A 6 6.46 8.14 -19.21
CA SER A 6 7.86 7.87 -18.89
C SER A 6 8.41 8.83 -17.84
N THR A 7 8.08 10.12 -17.96
CA THR A 7 8.49 11.12 -16.98
C THR A 7 7.80 10.91 -15.63
N ILE A 8 6.49 10.63 -15.61
CA ILE A 8 5.75 10.38 -14.37
C ILE A 8 6.28 9.13 -13.67
N VAL A 9 6.43 8.02 -14.40
CA VAL A 9 6.97 6.77 -13.86
C VAL A 9 8.40 6.98 -13.36
N GLY A 10 9.23 7.70 -14.11
CA GLY A 10 10.59 8.03 -13.69
C GLY A 10 10.66 8.84 -12.40
N LEU A 11 9.81 9.86 -12.27
CA LEU A 11 9.70 10.67 -11.05
C LEU A 11 9.25 9.81 -9.86
N VAL A 12 8.23 8.98 -10.06
CA VAL A 12 7.68 8.11 -9.02
C VAL A 12 8.71 7.09 -8.56
N ILE A 13 9.35 6.35 -9.48
CA ILE A 13 10.39 5.38 -9.13
C ILE A 13 11.58 6.06 -8.45
N GLY A 14 12.02 7.20 -8.98
CA GLY A 14 13.15 7.99 -8.46
C GLY A 14 12.94 8.55 -7.05
N ILE A 15 11.70 8.58 -6.56
CA ILE A 15 11.37 8.96 -5.18
C ILE A 15 11.11 7.70 -4.34
N ILE A 16 10.40 6.72 -4.91
CA ILE A 16 10.01 5.49 -4.22
C ILE A 16 11.23 4.69 -3.79
N CYS A 17 12.25 4.53 -4.63
CA CYS A 17 13.42 3.70 -4.31
C CYS A 17 14.24 4.26 -3.13
N PRO A 18 14.63 5.56 -3.10
CA PRO A 18 15.37 6.13 -1.98
C PRO A 18 14.55 6.18 -0.71
N VAL A 19 13.26 6.53 -0.79
CA VAL A 19 12.37 6.55 0.38
C VAL A 19 12.15 5.15 0.95
N SER A 20 11.97 4.14 0.09
CA SER A 20 11.82 2.75 0.54
C SER A 20 13.04 2.29 1.33
N LEU A 21 14.25 2.55 0.82
CA LEU A 21 15.47 2.11 1.49
C LEU A 21 15.78 2.91 2.75
N PHE A 22 15.50 4.21 2.76
CA PHE A 22 15.56 5.03 3.97
C PHE A 22 14.70 4.44 5.09
N VAL A 23 13.41 4.18 4.80
CA VAL A 23 12.46 3.67 5.79
C VAL A 23 12.81 2.23 6.19
N LEU A 24 13.18 1.37 5.25
CA LEU A 24 13.57 -0.02 5.55
C LEU A 24 14.77 -0.07 6.49
N TRP A 25 15.82 0.71 6.22
CA TRP A 25 17.02 0.73 7.06
C TRP A 25 16.74 1.33 8.43
N TRP A 26 15.93 2.37 8.51
CA TRP A 26 15.46 2.92 9.78
C TRP A 26 14.70 1.88 10.59
N TRP A 27 13.73 1.19 9.98
CA TRP A 27 12.89 0.17 10.65
C TRP A 27 13.74 -1.01 11.15
N VAL A 28 14.67 -1.49 10.32
CA VAL A 28 15.56 -2.59 10.70
C VAL A 28 16.47 -2.18 11.86
N ALA A 29 17.10 -1.00 11.80
CA ALA A 29 17.97 -0.52 12.88
C ALA A 29 17.19 -0.27 14.18
N ALA A 30 16.00 0.33 14.09
CA ALA A 30 15.12 0.55 15.22
C ALA A 30 14.66 -0.77 15.85
N ALA A 31 14.25 -1.75 15.04
CA ALA A 31 13.85 -3.07 15.53
C ALA A 31 15.02 -3.78 16.24
N LEU A 32 16.22 -3.79 15.64
CA LEU A 32 17.40 -4.40 16.25
C LEU A 32 17.78 -3.75 17.60
N SER A 33 17.56 -2.44 17.73
CA SER A 33 17.74 -1.71 18.99
C SER A 33 16.66 -2.05 20.02
N ILE A 34 15.37 -1.98 19.64
CA ILE A 34 14.22 -2.23 20.53
C ILE A 34 14.22 -3.65 21.07
N TYR A 35 14.48 -4.65 20.22
CA TYR A 35 14.54 -6.06 20.62
C TYR A 35 15.88 -6.44 21.26
N ARG A 36 16.75 -5.45 21.52
CA ARG A 36 18.07 -5.61 22.17
C ARG A 36 18.96 -6.67 21.50
N VAL A 37 18.82 -6.86 20.20
CA VAL A 37 19.70 -7.73 19.41
C VAL A 37 21.08 -7.06 19.29
N PHE A 38 21.10 -5.74 19.08
CA PHE A 38 22.30 -4.93 19.06
C PHE A 38 22.09 -3.63 19.86
N SER A 39 23.14 -3.16 20.54
CA SER A 39 23.13 -1.86 21.23
C SER A 39 23.37 -0.73 20.23
N ILE A 40 22.34 -0.36 19.49
CA ILE A 40 22.38 0.72 18.48
C ILE A 40 21.85 2.00 19.14
N SER A 41 22.67 3.05 19.16
CA SER A 41 22.26 4.38 19.62
C SER A 41 21.25 5.03 18.66
N GLU A 42 20.53 6.05 19.12
CA GLU A 42 19.64 6.84 18.27
C GLU A 42 20.36 7.45 17.06
N SER A 43 21.60 7.93 17.27
CA SER A 43 22.46 8.39 16.18
C SER A 43 22.78 7.29 15.17
N GLY A 44 22.98 6.05 15.63
CA GLY A 44 23.19 4.89 14.76
C GLY A 44 21.98 4.55 13.90
N ILE A 45 20.77 4.67 14.45
CA ILE A 45 19.51 4.49 13.70
C ILE A 45 19.40 5.56 12.60
N ALA A 46 19.70 6.82 12.92
CA ALA A 46 19.71 7.90 11.94
C ALA A 46 20.76 7.67 10.84
N THR A 47 21.99 7.27 11.20
CA THR A 47 23.03 6.93 10.23
C THR A 47 22.61 5.78 9.32
N ALA A 48 21.98 4.73 9.85
CA ALA A 48 21.44 3.64 9.04
C ALA A 48 20.39 4.14 8.03
N ALA A 49 19.43 4.95 8.48
CA ALA A 49 18.40 5.52 7.61
C ALA A 49 19.01 6.33 6.45
N PHE A 50 19.93 7.25 6.74
CA PHE A 50 20.60 8.05 5.70
C PHE A 50 21.50 7.23 4.79
N THR A 51 22.08 6.14 5.30
CA THR A 51 22.83 5.19 4.46
C THR A 51 21.88 4.49 3.48
N GLY A 52 20.72 4.05 3.94
CA GLY A 52 19.65 3.51 3.09
C GLY A 52 19.21 4.50 2.01
N LEU A 53 19.03 5.78 2.38
CA LEU A 53 18.70 6.84 1.42
C LEU A 53 19.79 7.01 0.36
N GLY A 54 21.06 7.11 0.78
CA GLY A 54 22.19 7.25 -0.13
C GLY A 54 22.30 6.08 -1.09
N LEU A 55 22.13 4.85 -0.61
CA LEU A 55 22.11 3.65 -1.44
C LEU A 55 20.96 3.66 -2.45
N GLY A 56 19.77 4.10 -2.06
CA GLY A 56 18.65 4.22 -2.99
C GLY A 56 18.88 5.24 -4.09
N ILE A 57 19.49 6.39 -3.78
CA ILE A 57 19.89 7.37 -4.79
C ILE A 57 20.90 6.76 -5.77
N VAL A 58 21.90 6.01 -5.26
CA VAL A 58 22.87 5.31 -6.11
C VAL A 58 22.19 4.29 -7.02
N LEU A 59 21.24 3.50 -6.49
CA LEU A 59 20.48 2.53 -7.27
C LEU A 59 19.66 3.20 -8.37
N ASP A 60 19.07 4.37 -8.10
CA ASP A 60 18.35 5.12 -9.12
C ASP A 60 19.29 5.64 -10.22
N ILE A 61 20.43 6.23 -9.86
CA ILE A 61 21.40 6.72 -10.85
C ILE A 61 21.85 5.58 -11.79
N LEU A 62 22.10 4.39 -11.24
CA LEU A 62 22.57 3.24 -12.00
C LEU A 62 21.45 2.51 -12.76
N GLY A 63 20.24 2.48 -12.20
CA GLY A 63 19.16 1.61 -12.63
C GLY A 63 17.99 2.30 -13.32
N LEU A 64 17.66 3.55 -12.97
CA LEU A 64 16.35 4.17 -13.22
C LEU A 64 15.88 4.03 -14.68
N LYS A 65 16.77 4.24 -15.65
CA LYS A 65 16.44 4.08 -17.08
C LYS A 65 15.92 2.66 -17.40
N ASN A 66 16.56 1.62 -16.87
CA ASN A 66 16.15 0.23 -17.07
C ASN A 66 14.86 -0.11 -16.30
N TRP A 67 14.65 0.50 -15.13
CA TRP A 67 13.41 0.31 -14.36
C TRP A 67 12.21 0.95 -15.05
N ILE A 68 12.37 2.15 -15.63
CA ILE A 68 11.32 2.83 -16.39
C ILE A 68 10.92 2.00 -17.61
N THR A 69 11.88 1.49 -18.38
CA THR A 69 11.59 0.70 -19.60
C THR A 69 10.92 -0.63 -19.30
N ARG A 70 11.25 -1.24 -18.14
CA ARG A 70 10.70 -2.52 -17.70
C ARG A 70 9.50 -2.39 -16.76
N PHE A 71 9.02 -1.18 -16.47
CA PHE A 71 8.02 -0.94 -15.43
C PHE A 71 6.74 -1.77 -15.61
N TYR A 72 6.23 -1.87 -16.84
CA TYR A 72 5.05 -2.69 -17.14
C TYR A 72 5.37 -4.17 -17.41
N SER A 73 6.64 -4.55 -17.53
CA SER A 73 7.07 -5.94 -17.66
C SER A 73 7.62 -6.54 -16.36
N LEU A 74 7.52 -5.82 -15.23
CA LEU A 74 7.93 -6.33 -13.93
C LEU A 74 7.20 -7.63 -13.57
N ASP A 75 7.95 -8.53 -12.96
CA ASP A 75 7.44 -9.80 -12.45
C ASP A 75 6.38 -9.56 -11.37
N VAL A 76 5.34 -10.40 -11.38
CA VAL A 76 4.21 -10.28 -10.45
C VAL A 76 4.66 -10.41 -8.99
N LYS A 77 5.64 -11.28 -8.69
CA LYS A 77 6.16 -11.47 -7.33
C LYS A 77 6.81 -10.19 -6.81
N LEU A 78 7.56 -9.49 -7.67
CA LEU A 78 8.18 -8.22 -7.30
C LEU A 78 7.13 -7.13 -7.05
N THR A 79 6.09 -7.07 -7.88
CA THR A 79 4.98 -6.12 -7.67
C THR A 79 4.22 -6.42 -6.37
N VAL A 80 3.97 -7.70 -6.06
CA VAL A 80 3.33 -8.11 -4.81
C VAL A 80 4.19 -7.76 -3.60
N LEU A 81 5.49 -8.04 -3.65
CA LEU A 81 6.41 -7.72 -2.56
C LEU A 81 6.48 -6.20 -2.33
N ALA A 82 6.59 -5.41 -3.40
CA ALA A 82 6.55 -3.96 -3.33
C ALA A 82 5.23 -3.46 -2.73
N TYR A 83 4.10 -4.03 -3.15
CA TYR A 83 2.79 -3.66 -2.59
C TYR A 83 2.72 -3.92 -1.09
N LEU A 84 3.10 -5.12 -0.63
CA LEU A 84 3.06 -5.46 0.79
C LEU A 84 3.98 -4.57 1.63
N PHE A 85 5.18 -4.27 1.13
CA PHE A 85 6.10 -3.34 1.78
C PHE A 85 5.47 -1.94 1.92
N TRP A 86 4.91 -1.40 0.85
CA TRP A 86 4.25 -0.09 0.88
C TRP A 86 2.94 -0.09 1.68
N SER A 87 2.24 -1.21 1.77
CA SER A 87 1.03 -1.38 2.60
C SER A 87 1.39 -1.26 4.08
N ALA A 88 2.43 -1.98 4.52
CA ALA A 88 2.94 -1.87 5.89
C ALA A 88 3.40 -0.43 6.22
N MET A 89 4.08 0.23 5.28
CA MET A 89 4.45 1.64 5.45
C MET A 89 3.23 2.56 5.53
N ALA A 90 2.22 2.35 4.69
CA ALA A 90 0.98 3.12 4.71
C ALA A 90 0.26 2.97 6.05
N VAL A 91 0.16 1.74 6.58
CA VAL A 91 -0.36 1.50 7.93
C VAL A 91 0.41 2.31 8.97
N ALA A 92 1.74 2.30 8.93
CA ALA A 92 2.55 3.05 9.90
C ALA A 92 2.38 4.57 9.79
N PHE A 93 2.45 5.12 8.58
CA PHE A 93 2.34 6.58 8.36
C PHE A 93 0.96 7.13 8.71
N PHE A 94 -0.09 6.35 8.49
CA PHE A 94 -1.46 6.74 8.79
C PHE A 94 -1.93 6.25 10.17
N MET A 95 -1.01 5.83 11.04
CA MET A 95 -1.31 5.37 12.40
C MET A 95 -2.38 4.27 12.46
N GLY A 96 -2.37 3.38 11.46
CA GLY A 96 -3.33 2.28 11.31
C GLY A 96 -4.65 2.66 10.65
N LEU A 97 -4.86 3.92 10.27
CA LEU A 97 -6.03 4.31 9.48
C LEU A 97 -5.95 3.75 8.06
N PRO A 98 -7.08 3.36 7.45
CA PRO A 98 -7.10 2.63 6.18
C PRO A 98 -6.80 3.51 4.95
N PHE A 99 -6.67 4.83 5.11
CA PHE A 99 -6.56 5.78 4.00
C PHE A 99 -5.35 5.51 3.10
N GLY A 100 -4.19 5.23 3.70
CA GLY A 100 -2.97 4.94 2.96
C GLY A 100 -3.10 3.69 2.08
N ASN A 101 -3.73 2.63 2.60
CA ASN A 101 -3.97 1.40 1.84
C ASN A 101 -5.03 1.57 0.75
N ILE A 102 -6.07 2.36 1.02
CA ILE A 102 -7.06 2.72 -0.02
C ILE A 102 -6.38 3.43 -1.18
N ALA A 103 -5.53 4.43 -0.89
CA ALA A 103 -4.76 5.12 -1.91
C ALA A 103 -3.81 4.14 -2.65
N LEU A 104 -3.05 3.33 -1.92
CA LEU A 104 -2.09 2.39 -2.50
C LEU A 104 -2.76 1.32 -3.37
N GLY A 105 -3.85 0.72 -2.91
CA GLY A 105 -4.61 -0.25 -3.70
C GLY A 105 -5.29 0.39 -4.91
N THR A 106 -5.65 1.67 -4.84
CA THR A 106 -6.12 2.43 -6.02
C THR A 106 -4.99 2.58 -7.04
N LEU A 107 -3.79 2.96 -6.60
CA LEU A 107 -2.58 3.04 -7.45
C LEU A 107 -2.22 1.67 -8.07
N ALA A 108 -2.34 0.58 -7.31
CA ALA A 108 -2.13 -0.78 -7.82
C ALA A 108 -3.13 -1.13 -8.93
N GLY A 109 -4.39 -0.70 -8.78
CA GLY A 109 -5.41 -0.80 -9.83
C GLY A 109 -5.01 -0.04 -11.09
N LEU A 110 -4.61 1.23 -10.96
CA LEU A 110 -4.12 2.03 -12.08
C LEU A 110 -2.95 1.36 -12.80
N TYR A 111 -1.97 0.86 -12.04
CA TYR A 111 -0.80 0.15 -12.57
C TYR A 111 -1.21 -1.09 -13.38
N VAL A 112 -2.05 -1.98 -12.83
CA VAL A 112 -2.49 -3.19 -13.52
C VAL A 112 -3.32 -2.85 -14.77
N GLY A 113 -4.18 -1.83 -14.70
CA GLY A 113 -4.95 -1.37 -15.85
C GLY A 113 -4.06 -0.88 -17.00
N ARG A 114 -3.05 -0.05 -16.71
CA ARG A 114 -2.07 0.42 -17.71
C ARG A 114 -1.19 -0.72 -18.23
N LYS A 115 -0.75 -1.63 -17.36
CA LYS A 115 0.03 -2.82 -17.73
C LYS A 115 -0.70 -3.68 -18.74
N GLN A 116 -1.98 -3.99 -18.49
CA GLN A 116 -2.79 -4.81 -19.39
C GLN A 116 -3.11 -4.10 -20.71
N HIS A 117 -3.27 -2.77 -20.70
CA HIS A 117 -3.41 -1.99 -21.92
C HIS A 117 -2.16 -2.08 -22.80
N HIS A 118 -0.97 -1.87 -22.23
CA HIS A 118 0.29 -1.99 -22.97
C HIS A 118 0.61 -3.41 -23.43
N ALA A 119 0.09 -4.43 -22.74
CA ALA A 119 0.19 -5.82 -23.16
C ALA A 119 -0.80 -6.21 -24.28
N GLY A 120 -1.71 -5.31 -24.69
CA GLY A 120 -2.73 -5.63 -25.69
C GLY A 120 -3.72 -6.70 -25.24
N ALA A 121 -3.96 -6.81 -23.93
CA ALA A 121 -4.76 -7.89 -23.37
C ALA A 121 -6.23 -7.84 -23.84
N SER A 122 -6.83 -9.03 -24.04
CA SER A 122 -8.26 -9.16 -24.31
C SER A 122 -9.11 -8.68 -23.13
N GLY A 123 -10.39 -8.38 -23.39
CA GLY A 123 -11.33 -7.95 -22.35
C GLY A 123 -11.43 -8.96 -21.19
N ASP A 124 -11.39 -10.25 -21.50
CA ASP A 124 -11.48 -11.33 -20.50
C ASP A 124 -10.23 -11.41 -19.61
N LEU A 125 -9.04 -11.29 -20.21
CA LEU A 125 -7.78 -11.28 -19.47
C LEU A 125 -7.71 -10.05 -18.56
N PHE A 126 -8.09 -8.88 -19.07
CA PHE A 126 -8.21 -7.67 -18.26
C PHE A 126 -9.19 -7.85 -17.09
N ALA A 127 -10.39 -8.37 -17.34
CA ALA A 127 -11.41 -8.55 -16.31
C ALA A 127 -10.92 -9.49 -15.19
N ARG A 128 -10.21 -10.57 -15.55
CA ARG A 128 -9.59 -11.49 -14.58
C ARG A 128 -8.49 -10.79 -13.78
N SER A 129 -7.55 -10.09 -14.43
CA SER A 129 -6.48 -9.38 -13.74
C SER A 129 -7.01 -8.27 -12.81
N ALA A 130 -7.99 -7.49 -13.27
CA ALA A 130 -8.63 -6.45 -12.48
C ALA A 130 -9.35 -7.02 -11.25
N ARG A 131 -10.06 -8.15 -11.39
CA ARG A 131 -10.67 -8.84 -10.25
C ARG A 131 -9.61 -9.35 -9.28
N ASN A 132 -8.55 -10.01 -9.76
CA ASN A 132 -7.52 -10.58 -8.91
C ASN A 132 -6.78 -9.52 -8.11
N ILE A 133 -6.37 -8.41 -8.73
CA ILE A 133 -5.71 -7.31 -8.00
C ILE A 133 -6.66 -6.69 -6.98
N SER A 134 -7.95 -6.54 -7.31
CA SER A 134 -8.93 -5.95 -6.38
C SER A 134 -9.22 -6.86 -5.18
N ILE A 135 -9.27 -8.19 -5.38
CA ILE A 135 -9.38 -9.15 -4.27
C ILE A 135 -8.11 -9.09 -3.42
N PHE A 136 -6.94 -9.09 -4.05
CA PHE A 136 -5.66 -9.04 -3.34
C PHE A 136 -5.54 -7.80 -2.46
N THR A 137 -5.76 -6.60 -3.01
CA THR A 137 -5.67 -5.35 -2.25
C THR A 137 -6.69 -5.31 -1.12
N ALA A 138 -7.93 -5.74 -1.37
CA ALA A 138 -8.97 -5.84 -0.35
C ALA A 138 -8.59 -6.79 0.78
N LEU A 139 -8.08 -7.98 0.47
CA LEU A 139 -7.64 -8.94 1.49
C LEU A 139 -6.49 -8.38 2.34
N VAL A 140 -5.50 -7.72 1.73
CA VAL A 140 -4.41 -7.09 2.49
C VAL A 140 -4.96 -6.00 3.41
N THR A 141 -5.81 -5.11 2.91
CA THR A 141 -6.42 -4.04 3.73
C THR A 141 -7.25 -4.61 4.87
N GLY A 142 -8.05 -5.65 4.64
CA GLY A 142 -8.84 -6.30 5.69
C GLY A 142 -7.95 -7.02 6.72
N ALA A 143 -6.91 -7.71 6.28
CA ALA A 143 -5.97 -8.41 7.15
C ALA A 143 -5.17 -7.47 8.06
N GLU A 144 -4.84 -6.28 7.57
CA GLU A 144 -4.17 -5.24 8.37
C GLU A 144 -5.17 -4.50 9.28
N ALA A 145 -6.35 -4.14 8.76
CA ALA A 145 -7.35 -3.39 9.52
C ALA A 145 -7.95 -4.17 10.70
N LEU A 146 -8.05 -5.50 10.59
CA LEU A 146 -8.65 -6.34 11.63
C LEU A 146 -7.89 -6.27 12.97
N PRO A 147 -6.59 -6.60 13.06
CA PRO A 147 -5.85 -6.51 14.31
C PRO A 147 -5.79 -5.06 14.82
N ILE A 148 -5.65 -4.07 13.94
CA ILE A 148 -5.64 -2.64 14.32
C ILE A 148 -6.98 -2.24 14.94
N GLY A 149 -8.09 -2.62 14.32
CA GLY A 149 -9.44 -2.34 14.81
C GLY A 149 -9.72 -3.01 16.15
N ILE A 150 -9.27 -4.25 16.34
CA ILE A 150 -9.39 -4.95 17.63
C ILE A 150 -8.60 -4.22 18.72
N LEU A 151 -7.35 -3.83 18.44
CA LEU A 151 -6.53 -3.06 19.39
C LEU A 151 -7.18 -1.71 19.71
N ALA A 152 -7.80 -1.06 18.72
CA ALA A 152 -8.47 0.23 18.87
C ALA A 152 -9.70 0.18 19.80
N LEU A 153 -10.31 -1.00 20.02
CA LEU A 153 -11.38 -1.15 21.01
C LEU A 153 -10.89 -0.92 22.45
N GLY A 154 -9.59 -1.05 22.70
CA GLY A 154 -8.98 -0.71 24.00
C GLY A 154 -8.78 0.79 24.21
N GLU A 155 -8.90 1.61 23.16
CA GLU A 155 -8.60 3.04 23.20
C GLU A 155 -9.85 3.89 23.48
N ARG A 156 -9.85 4.59 24.63
CA ARG A 156 -11.02 5.35 25.11
C ARG A 156 -11.49 6.42 24.11
N ILE A 157 -10.56 7.09 23.45
CA ILE A 157 -10.85 8.16 22.48
C ILE A 157 -11.55 7.57 21.25
N ILE A 158 -11.07 6.43 20.74
CA ILE A 158 -11.65 5.76 19.58
C ILE A 158 -13.05 5.22 19.91
N VAL A 159 -13.20 4.61 21.09
CA VAL A 159 -14.49 4.13 21.58
C VAL A 159 -15.51 5.26 21.71
N ALA A 160 -15.11 6.42 22.25
CA ALA A 160 -15.98 7.58 22.34
C ALA A 160 -16.38 8.12 20.95
N GLY A 161 -15.45 8.17 20.00
CA GLY A 161 -15.73 8.56 18.62
C GLY A 161 -16.70 7.61 17.92
N LEU A 162 -16.51 6.29 18.07
CA LEU A 162 -17.41 5.28 17.51
C LEU A 162 -18.82 5.38 18.10
N ARG A 163 -18.95 5.66 19.40
CA ARG A 163 -20.26 5.88 20.04
C ARG A 163 -20.96 7.12 19.46
N ALA A 164 -20.23 8.21 19.25
CA ALA A 164 -20.79 9.43 18.67
C ALA A 164 -21.27 9.26 17.22
N ILE A 165 -20.55 8.45 16.42
CA ILE A 165 -20.86 8.23 15.00
C ILE A 165 -21.98 7.20 14.81
N VAL A 166 -21.94 6.10 15.58
CA VAL A 166 -22.81 4.94 15.37
C VAL A 166 -24.03 4.98 16.29
N GLY A 167 -24.03 5.81 17.35
CA GLY A 167 -25.15 5.94 18.30
C GLY A 167 -25.41 4.67 19.13
N LEU A 168 -24.45 3.75 19.17
CA LEU A 168 -24.60 2.44 19.80
C LEU A 168 -23.79 2.34 21.10
N ASP A 169 -24.33 2.91 22.19
CA ASP A 169 -23.68 2.90 23.51
C ASP A 169 -23.36 1.48 24.04
N LYS A 170 -24.12 0.46 23.60
CA LYS A 170 -23.96 -0.93 24.04
C LYS A 170 -23.04 -1.79 23.16
N PHE A 171 -22.68 -1.35 21.96
CA PHE A 171 -21.92 -2.18 21.00
C PHE A 171 -20.42 -1.87 20.99
N VAL A 172 -20.00 -0.77 21.63
CA VAL A 172 -18.60 -0.33 21.66
C VAL A 172 -17.97 -0.67 23.01
N THR A 173 -17.72 -1.96 23.21
CA THR A 173 -16.91 -2.55 24.29
C THR A 173 -15.92 -3.56 23.70
N THR A 174 -14.95 -4.04 24.49
CA THR A 174 -14.00 -5.11 24.11
C THR A 174 -14.66 -6.50 24.02
N ASP A 175 -15.97 -6.59 24.23
CA ASP A 175 -16.72 -7.85 24.20
C ASP A 175 -16.91 -8.36 22.76
N LEU A 176 -17.47 -9.56 22.63
CA LEU A 176 -17.75 -10.23 21.34
C LEU A 176 -18.50 -9.32 20.34
N MET A 177 -19.36 -8.42 20.83
CA MET A 177 -20.11 -7.46 20.03
C MET A 177 -19.22 -6.38 19.40
N GLY A 178 -18.20 -5.89 20.11
CA GLY A 178 -17.24 -4.93 19.56
C GLY A 178 -16.31 -5.55 18.54
N VAL A 179 -15.85 -6.79 18.79
CA VAL A 179 -15.08 -7.55 17.78
C VAL A 179 -15.93 -7.80 16.53
N GLY A 180 -17.23 -8.10 16.70
CA GLY A 180 -18.18 -8.22 15.59
C GLY A 180 -18.32 -6.92 14.79
N LEU A 181 -18.43 -5.77 15.48
CA LEU A 181 -18.48 -4.46 14.84
C LEU A 181 -17.22 -4.15 14.03
N VAL A 182 -16.03 -4.45 14.58
CA VAL A 182 -14.76 -4.33 13.84
C VAL A 182 -14.75 -5.25 12.62
N GLY A 183 -15.23 -6.49 12.76
CA GLY A 183 -15.34 -7.43 11.64
C GLY A 183 -16.22 -6.89 10.50
N VAL A 184 -17.39 -6.32 10.82
CA VAL A 184 -18.26 -5.67 9.84
C VAL A 184 -17.57 -4.45 9.22
N GLY A 185 -16.91 -3.62 10.02
CA GLY A 185 -16.11 -2.48 9.53
C GLY A 185 -15.02 -2.90 8.55
N CYS A 186 -14.31 -4.00 8.84
CA CYS A 186 -13.31 -4.57 7.94
C CYS A 186 -13.94 -5.05 6.63
N LEU A 187 -15.09 -5.71 6.66
CA LEU A 187 -15.80 -6.13 5.44
C LEU A 187 -16.21 -4.93 4.58
N VAL A 188 -16.68 -3.84 5.19
CA VAL A 188 -16.98 -2.59 4.49
C VAL A 188 -15.72 -2.00 3.86
N LEU A 189 -14.62 -1.94 4.60
CA LEU A 189 -13.34 -1.45 4.09
C LEU A 189 -12.82 -2.30 2.93
N MET A 190 -12.94 -3.62 3.02
CA MET A 190 -12.59 -4.55 1.94
C MET A 190 -13.44 -4.29 0.68
N ALA A 191 -14.75 -4.07 0.83
CA ALA A 191 -15.63 -3.76 -0.28
C ALA A 191 -15.27 -2.41 -0.95
N VAL A 192 -14.99 -1.38 -0.14
CA VAL A 192 -14.53 -0.07 -0.62
C VAL A 192 -13.20 -0.22 -1.37
N GLN A 193 -12.22 -0.90 -0.77
CA GLN A 193 -10.92 -1.17 -1.38
C GLN A 193 -11.05 -1.88 -2.72
N PHE A 194 -11.87 -2.94 -2.76
CA PHE A 194 -12.14 -3.71 -3.97
C PHE A 194 -12.71 -2.80 -5.07
N TRP A 195 -13.70 -1.97 -4.76
CA TRP A 195 -14.31 -1.07 -5.74
C TRP A 195 -13.35 0.02 -6.22
N CYS A 196 -12.58 0.64 -5.32
CA CYS A 196 -11.60 1.65 -5.68
C CYS A 196 -10.53 1.08 -6.62
N THR A 197 -9.93 -0.06 -6.26
CA THR A 197 -8.92 -0.75 -7.09
C THR A 197 -9.50 -1.15 -8.45
N ARG A 198 -10.70 -1.73 -8.48
CA ARG A 198 -11.33 -2.18 -9.73
C ARG A 198 -11.68 -1.02 -10.66
N THR A 199 -12.22 0.05 -10.11
CA THR A 199 -12.60 1.25 -10.87
C THR A 199 -11.37 1.92 -11.45
N ALA A 200 -10.32 2.08 -10.66
CA ALA A 200 -9.03 2.58 -11.12
C ALA A 200 -8.45 1.74 -12.28
N ALA A 201 -8.45 0.41 -12.14
CA ALA A 201 -7.97 -0.48 -13.20
C ALA A 201 -8.78 -0.32 -14.50
N ALA A 202 -10.10 -0.21 -14.41
CA ALA A 202 -10.99 0.00 -15.55
C ALA A 202 -10.76 1.35 -16.24
N LEU A 203 -10.62 2.43 -15.47
CA LEU A 203 -10.33 3.76 -15.99
C LEU A 203 -8.99 3.78 -16.72
N ALA A 204 -7.93 3.25 -16.08
CA ALA A 204 -6.59 3.19 -16.65
C ALA A 204 -6.50 2.37 -17.95
N PHE A 205 -7.24 1.26 -18.02
CA PHE A 205 -7.31 0.43 -19.23
C PHE A 205 -8.04 1.13 -20.37
N ARG A 206 -9.14 1.84 -20.07
CA ARG A 206 -9.96 2.57 -21.05
C ARG A 206 -9.27 3.81 -21.61
N LEU A 207 -8.54 4.56 -20.79
CA LEU A 207 -7.81 5.75 -21.22
C LEU A 207 -6.87 5.47 -22.41
N GLY A 208 -6.33 4.27 -22.50
CA GLY A 208 -5.50 3.87 -23.63
C GLY A 208 -6.25 3.61 -24.94
N LYS A 209 -7.56 3.34 -24.91
CA LYS A 209 -8.38 3.15 -26.13
C LYS A 209 -8.74 4.46 -26.83
N ASN A 210 -8.74 5.58 -26.10
CA ASN A 210 -9.16 6.88 -26.62
C ASN A 210 -7.98 7.72 -27.17
N VAL A 211 -6.75 7.22 -27.04
CA VAL A 211 -5.51 7.91 -27.44
C VAL A 211 -4.80 7.17 -28.59
N ALA A 212 -5.36 6.05 -29.04
CA ALA A 212 -4.92 5.29 -30.21
C ALA A 212 -5.85 5.58 -31.40
#